data_AF-A0A651G0J1-F1
#
_entry.id   AF-A0A651G0J1-F1
#
_cell.length_a   1.000
_cell.length_b   1.000
_cell.length_c   1.000
_cell.angle_alpha   90.00
_cell.angle_beta   90.00
_cell.angle_gamma   90.00
#
_symmetry.space_group_name_H-M   'P 1'
#
loop_
_entity.id
_entity.type
_entity.pdbx_description
1 polymer ?
#
loop_
_entity_poly.entity_id
_entity_poly.type
_entity_poly.pdbx_seq_one_letter_code
_entity_poly.pdbx_strand_id
1 'polypeptide(L)'
;AQQIETIQAGGTAFAAGPIPQLNPEWLTAANDNSAEWQLACALGSSAAFWKHKEPQDPVRHHWLPLLESKRFWKYHTTDADQRLYHDVRCVVNRRDALADAAAVVERRLIEASQHGSRALRLVAAPGFEAQWKDLSNLLNGSVDLDRTLRLAQALMALNWKQAEKPASPPSNSTTNLPEPAWLALRCCCLAEKLPDGRTIPCDPAMVRRLRAGDAGEALAIALRRLRASGIRPPLQAGNADSNIARLWAAALIFPITPEMAEQAINHLHPAHEGATRA
;
A
#
# COMPACT_ATOMS: atom_id res chain seq x y z
N ALA A 1 7.54 -9.60 20.94
CA ALA A 1 6.20 -9.74 20.34
C ALA A 1 6.24 -10.38 18.95
N GLN A 2 7.08 -9.92 18.03
CA GLN A 2 7.05 -10.34 16.63
C GLN A 2 7.41 -11.83 16.35
N GLN A 3 8.35 -12.41 17.11
CA GLN A 3 8.66 -13.86 17.01
C GLN A 3 7.47 -14.74 17.43
N ILE A 4 6.57 -14.22 18.27
CA ILE A 4 5.44 -14.96 18.82
C ILE A 4 4.39 -15.17 17.71
N GLU A 5 4.03 -14.13 16.94
CA GLU A 5 3.05 -14.30 15.84
C GLU A 5 3.54 -15.24 14.73
N THR A 6 4.85 -15.34 14.50
CA THR A 6 5.44 -16.31 13.56
C THR A 6 5.27 -17.74 14.05
N ILE A 7 5.57 -17.99 15.34
CA ILE A 7 5.41 -19.31 15.99
C ILE A 7 3.91 -19.68 16.08
N GLN A 8 3.05 -18.68 16.30
CA GLN A 8 1.59 -18.84 16.30
C GLN A 8 1.04 -19.21 14.93
N ALA A 9 1.48 -18.52 13.87
CA ALA A 9 1.14 -18.84 12.48
C ALA A 9 1.62 -20.24 12.06
N GLY A 10 2.73 -20.71 12.63
CA GLY A 10 3.26 -22.07 12.45
C GLY A 10 2.59 -23.15 13.30
N GLY A 11 1.55 -22.82 14.08
CA GLY A 11 0.72 -23.78 14.81
C GLY A 11 1.22 -24.23 16.20
N THR A 12 2.34 -23.71 16.70
CA THR A 12 2.93 -24.16 17.99
C THR A 12 2.63 -23.24 19.18
N ALA A 13 2.15 -22.01 18.94
CA ALA A 13 1.77 -21.05 20.00
C ALA A 13 0.33 -20.55 19.89
N PHE A 14 -0.54 -21.25 19.14
CA PHE A 14 -1.93 -20.89 18.86
C PHE A 14 -2.73 -20.43 20.09
N ALA A 15 -2.50 -21.06 21.25
CA ALA A 15 -3.19 -20.75 22.51
C ALA A 15 -3.02 -19.30 23.00
N ALA A 16 -1.95 -18.60 22.61
CA ALA A 16 -1.72 -17.21 23.01
C ALA A 16 -2.51 -16.18 22.19
N GLY A 17 -3.09 -16.56 21.04
CA GLY A 17 -3.88 -15.68 20.18
C GLY A 17 -3.07 -14.58 19.47
N PRO A 18 -3.65 -13.88 18.48
CA PRO A 18 -2.94 -12.81 17.76
C PRO A 18 -2.60 -11.66 18.72
N ILE A 19 -1.62 -10.81 18.37
CA ILE A 19 -1.29 -9.64 19.20
C ILE A 19 -2.59 -8.84 19.45
N PRO A 20 -2.94 -8.61 20.74
CA PRO A 20 -4.14 -7.89 21.09
C PRO A 20 -4.03 -6.45 20.62
N GLN A 21 -5.15 -5.73 20.67
CA GLN A 21 -5.16 -4.34 20.25
C GLN A 21 -4.20 -3.50 21.13
N LEU A 22 -3.25 -2.81 20.49
CA LEU A 22 -2.22 -2.01 21.14
C LEU A 22 -2.65 -0.54 21.29
N ASN A 23 -2.18 0.12 22.34
CA ASN A 23 -2.42 1.55 22.58
C ASN A 23 -1.69 2.41 21.51
N PRO A 24 -2.33 3.43 20.90
CA PRO A 24 -1.68 4.33 19.95
C PRO A 24 -0.45 5.09 20.49
N GLU A 25 -0.23 5.18 21.80
CA GLU A 25 0.99 5.79 22.39
C GLU A 25 2.30 5.16 21.88
N TRP A 26 2.25 3.91 21.41
CA TRP A 26 3.39 3.27 20.73
C TRP A 26 3.84 4.02 19.48
N LEU A 27 2.96 4.79 18.84
CA LEU A 27 3.30 5.63 17.69
C LEU A 27 4.32 6.70 18.07
N THR A 28 4.18 7.31 19.26
CA THR A 28 5.12 8.32 19.75
C THR A 28 6.34 7.66 20.36
N ALA A 29 6.14 6.60 21.15
CA ALA A 29 7.22 5.95 21.91
C ALA A 29 8.26 5.26 21.01
N ALA A 30 7.85 4.74 19.85
CA ALA A 30 8.74 4.01 18.94
C ALA A 30 9.09 4.78 17.65
N ASN A 31 8.67 6.03 17.50
CA ASN A 31 9.01 6.85 16.34
C ASN A 31 10.50 7.22 16.34
N ASP A 32 11.25 6.64 15.41
CA ASP A 32 12.67 6.93 15.18
C ASP A 32 12.91 7.97 14.07
N ASN A 33 11.83 8.56 13.53
CA ASN A 33 11.82 9.51 12.42
C ASN A 33 12.45 8.98 11.11
N SER A 34 12.56 7.66 10.95
CA SER A 34 13.03 7.02 9.72
C SER A 34 11.95 6.96 8.64
N ALA A 35 12.37 6.81 7.38
CA ALA A 35 11.44 6.57 6.27
C ALA A 35 10.75 5.20 6.41
N GLU A 36 11.46 4.19 6.92
CA GLU A 36 10.92 2.88 7.28
C GLU A 36 9.75 3.02 8.25
N TRP A 37 9.89 3.86 9.29
CA TRP A 37 8.84 4.10 10.27
C TRP A 37 7.61 4.78 9.67
N GLN A 38 7.81 5.81 8.84
CA GLN A 38 6.69 6.51 8.19
C GLN A 38 5.92 5.59 7.23
N LEU A 39 6.63 4.83 6.39
CA LEU A 39 6.04 3.85 5.49
C LEU A 39 5.35 2.72 6.26
N ALA A 40 5.93 2.29 7.39
CA ALA A 40 5.33 1.29 8.26
C ALA A 40 4.03 1.79 8.92
N CYS A 41 3.95 3.07 9.31
CA CYS A 41 2.70 3.67 9.78
C CYS A 41 1.63 3.70 8.67
N ALA A 42 2.01 4.08 7.45
CA ALA A 42 1.10 4.09 6.30
C ALA A 42 0.53 2.71 6.01
N LEU A 43 1.39 1.69 5.95
CA LEU A 43 0.94 0.33 5.73
C LEU A 43 0.19 -0.23 6.95
N GLY A 44 0.70 -0.03 8.17
CA GLY A 44 0.11 -0.56 9.40
C GLY A 44 -1.30 -0.03 9.68
N SER A 45 -1.59 1.19 9.21
CA SER A 45 -2.93 1.78 9.24
C SER A 45 -3.77 1.50 7.99
N SER A 46 -3.29 0.73 7.02
CA SER A 46 -4.02 0.54 5.77
C SER A 46 -5.26 -0.33 5.93
N ALA A 47 -6.34 0.09 5.28
CA ALA A 47 -7.60 -0.63 5.15
C ALA A 47 -8.20 -0.43 3.76
N ALA A 48 -9.28 -1.14 3.42
CA ALA A 48 -9.97 -0.92 2.15
C ALA A 48 -10.59 0.48 2.07
N PHE A 49 -11.13 0.96 3.19
CA PHE A 49 -11.62 2.32 3.40
C PHE A 49 -11.84 2.56 4.90
N TRP A 50 -12.12 3.81 5.27
CA TRP A 50 -12.38 4.22 6.65
C TRP A 50 -13.82 4.72 6.81
N LYS A 51 -14.51 4.25 7.85
CA LYS A 51 -15.88 4.68 8.18
C LYS A 51 -15.94 5.08 9.65
N HIS A 52 -16.28 6.34 9.95
CA HIS A 52 -16.33 6.86 11.34
C HIS A 52 -15.05 6.56 12.16
N LYS A 53 -13.87 6.74 11.57
CA LYS A 53 -12.56 6.39 12.16
C LYS A 53 -12.36 4.91 12.47
N GLU A 54 -13.14 4.02 11.86
CA GLU A 54 -12.95 2.57 11.96
C GLU A 54 -12.49 2.02 10.60
N PRO A 55 -11.39 1.22 10.59
CA PRO A 55 -10.92 0.61 9.37
C PRO A 55 -11.91 -0.46 8.92
N GLN A 56 -12.25 -0.47 7.64
CA GLN A 56 -13.06 -1.51 7.02
C GLN A 56 -12.15 -2.40 6.19
N ASP A 57 -12.19 -3.70 6.46
CA ASP A 57 -11.35 -4.70 5.81
C ASP A 57 -9.83 -4.35 5.89
N PRO A 58 -9.23 -4.37 7.10
CA PRO A 58 -7.86 -3.92 7.33
C PRO A 58 -6.82 -4.82 6.64
N VAL A 59 -5.65 -4.26 6.34
CA VAL A 59 -4.55 -4.96 5.67
C VAL A 59 -4.04 -6.17 6.47
N ARG A 60 -4.28 -6.21 7.79
CA ARG A 60 -3.84 -7.26 8.72
C ARG A 60 -4.25 -8.67 8.29
N HIS A 61 -5.39 -8.83 7.61
CA HIS A 61 -5.88 -10.12 7.11
C HIS A 61 -4.95 -10.75 6.05
N HIS A 62 -4.01 -9.99 5.48
CA HIS A 62 -3.00 -10.55 4.58
C HIS A 62 -1.79 -11.16 5.28
N TRP A 63 -1.62 -10.90 6.57
CA TRP A 63 -0.53 -11.45 7.40
C TRP A 63 -0.98 -12.62 8.27
N LEU A 64 -2.25 -12.63 8.69
CA LEU A 64 -2.78 -13.57 9.67
C LEU A 64 -4.22 -13.96 9.31
N PRO A 65 -4.61 -15.24 9.47
CA PRO A 65 -5.98 -15.68 9.22
C PRO A 65 -6.83 -15.27 10.40
N LEU A 66 -7.51 -14.13 10.28
CA LEU A 66 -8.27 -13.51 11.37
C LEU A 66 -9.77 -13.60 11.11
N LEU A 67 -10.54 -13.87 12.18
CA LEU A 67 -11.98 -13.73 12.17
C LEU A 67 -12.36 -12.26 12.35
N GLU A 68 -13.35 -11.82 11.58
CA GLU A 68 -13.94 -10.51 11.73
C GLU A 68 -14.77 -10.48 13.03
N SER A 69 -14.19 -9.94 14.11
CA SER A 69 -14.87 -9.79 15.39
C SER A 69 -14.77 -8.34 15.86
N LYS A 70 -15.90 -7.78 16.28
CA LYS A 70 -16.04 -6.35 16.66
C LYS A 70 -15.23 -5.94 17.89
N ARG A 71 -14.66 -6.88 18.65
CA ARG A 71 -14.11 -6.59 20.00
C ARG A 71 -12.69 -7.09 20.20
N PHE A 72 -12.30 -8.21 19.58
CA PHE A 72 -10.96 -8.78 19.71
C PHE A 72 -10.57 -9.52 18.44
N TRP A 73 -9.32 -9.38 18.01
CA TRP A 73 -8.77 -10.22 16.95
C TRP A 73 -8.73 -11.67 17.45
N LYS A 74 -9.33 -12.57 16.68
CA LYS A 74 -9.25 -14.01 16.91
C LYS A 74 -8.71 -14.66 15.65
N TYR A 75 -7.88 -15.69 15.82
CA TYR A 75 -7.51 -16.54 14.70
C TYR A 75 -8.74 -17.26 14.16
N HIS A 76 -8.81 -17.38 12.84
CA HIS A 76 -9.72 -18.29 12.18
C HIS A 76 -9.12 -19.69 12.25
N THR A 77 -9.88 -20.62 12.81
CA THR A 77 -9.48 -22.03 12.93
C THR A 77 -10.47 -22.97 12.29
N THR A 78 -9.99 -24.14 11.89
CA THR A 78 -10.86 -25.27 11.50
C THR A 78 -11.49 -25.89 12.75
N ASP A 79 -12.78 -26.23 12.68
CA ASP A 79 -13.56 -26.76 13.81
C ASP A 79 -13.05 -28.10 14.37
N ALA A 80 -12.34 -28.90 13.56
CA ALA A 80 -11.94 -30.26 13.94
C ALA A 80 -10.61 -30.36 14.71
N ASP A 81 -9.59 -29.56 14.34
CA ASP A 81 -8.21 -29.75 14.81
C ASP A 81 -7.61 -28.55 15.56
N GLN A 82 -8.37 -27.48 15.78
CA GLN A 82 -7.84 -26.18 16.29
C GLN A 82 -6.62 -25.67 15.50
N ARG A 83 -6.50 -26.07 14.23
CA ARG A 83 -5.47 -25.57 13.30
C ARG A 83 -5.92 -24.26 12.70
N LEU A 84 -4.96 -23.40 12.38
CA LEU A 84 -5.23 -22.17 11.65
C LEU A 84 -5.87 -22.50 10.30
N TYR A 85 -6.95 -21.78 10.00
CA TYR A 85 -7.64 -21.87 8.72
C TYR A 85 -6.71 -21.38 7.61
N HIS A 86 -6.66 -22.12 6.51
CA HIS A 86 -5.92 -21.70 5.32
C HIS A 86 -6.71 -20.60 4.58
N ASP A 87 -6.52 -19.35 5.00
CA ASP A 87 -7.14 -18.20 4.38
C ASP A 87 -6.36 -17.77 3.13
N VAL A 88 -7.01 -17.83 1.96
CA VAL A 88 -6.44 -17.39 0.68
C VAL A 88 -6.06 -15.89 0.65
N ARG A 89 -6.54 -15.11 1.62
CA ARG A 89 -6.17 -13.71 1.79
C ARG A 89 -4.80 -13.55 2.45
N CYS A 90 -4.34 -14.54 3.21
CA CYS A 90 -3.03 -14.57 3.87
C CYS A 90 -1.92 -14.87 2.85
N VAL A 91 -1.42 -13.82 2.21
CA VAL A 91 -0.43 -13.93 1.13
C VAL A 91 1.00 -13.65 1.58
N VAL A 92 1.18 -13.08 2.78
CA VAL A 92 2.50 -12.71 3.31
C VAL A 92 3.12 -13.90 4.05
N ASN A 93 4.30 -14.33 3.60
CA ASN A 93 5.02 -15.47 4.17
C ASN A 93 6.35 -15.11 4.86
N ARG A 94 6.76 -13.83 4.81
CA ARG A 94 7.93 -13.24 5.50
C ARG A 94 9.29 -13.79 5.03
N ARG A 95 9.36 -14.27 3.79
CA ARG A 95 10.62 -14.75 3.19
C ARG A 95 11.25 -13.74 2.25
N ASP A 96 10.42 -12.94 1.59
CA ASP A 96 10.84 -11.95 0.60
C ASP A 96 9.89 -10.76 0.69
N ALA A 97 10.39 -9.65 1.23
CA ALA A 97 9.60 -8.45 1.46
C ALA A 97 9.07 -7.83 0.16
N LEU A 98 9.81 -7.91 -0.95
CA LEU A 98 9.35 -7.43 -2.25
C LEU A 98 8.19 -8.27 -2.76
N ALA A 99 8.35 -9.61 -2.70
CA ALA A 99 7.33 -10.53 -3.15
C ALA A 99 6.07 -10.45 -2.29
N ASP A 100 6.22 -10.36 -0.97
CA ASP A 100 5.12 -10.25 -0.01
C ASP A 100 4.32 -8.95 -0.22
N ALA A 101 5.01 -7.82 -0.33
CA ALA A 101 4.34 -6.54 -0.56
C ALA A 101 3.56 -6.53 -1.88
N ALA A 102 4.18 -7.02 -2.96
CA ALA A 102 3.51 -7.11 -4.26
C ALA A 102 2.35 -8.11 -4.27
N ALA A 103 2.43 -9.20 -3.49
CA ALA A 103 1.35 -10.17 -3.33
C ALA A 103 0.12 -9.55 -2.65
N VAL A 104 0.32 -8.67 -1.65
CA VAL A 104 -0.78 -7.92 -1.02
C VAL A 104 -1.47 -7.01 -2.04
N VAL A 105 -0.69 -6.28 -2.85
CA VAL A 105 -1.23 -5.40 -3.92
C VAL A 105 -2.07 -6.20 -4.90
N GLU A 106 -1.55 -7.33 -5.39
CA GLU A 106 -2.28 -8.20 -6.32
C GLU A 106 -3.55 -8.76 -5.69
N ARG A 107 -3.47 -9.25 -4.45
CA ARG A 107 -4.62 -9.80 -3.72
C ARG A 107 -5.72 -8.76 -3.55
N ARG A 108 -5.37 -7.52 -3.21
CA ARG A 108 -6.31 -6.40 -3.10
C ARG A 108 -6.99 -6.06 -4.43
N LEU A 109 -6.29 -6.14 -5.56
CA LEU A 109 -6.89 -5.96 -6.88
C LEU A 109 -7.85 -7.10 -7.25
N ILE A 110 -7.51 -8.34 -6.90
CA ILE A 110 -8.40 -9.50 -7.09
C ILE A 110 -9.68 -9.30 -6.28
N GLU A 111 -9.56 -8.95 -5.00
CA GLU A 111 -10.71 -8.69 -4.11
C GLU A 111 -11.57 -7.53 -4.61
N ALA A 112 -10.96 -6.44 -5.08
CA ALA A 112 -11.69 -5.34 -5.70
C ALA A 112 -12.47 -5.80 -6.94
N SER A 113 -11.84 -6.61 -7.81
CA SER A 113 -12.47 -7.13 -9.04
C SER A 113 -13.64 -8.05 -8.75
N GLN A 114 -13.58 -8.86 -7.68
CA GLN A 114 -14.69 -9.71 -7.25
C GLN A 114 -15.93 -8.89 -6.85
N HIS A 115 -15.73 -7.63 -6.44
CA HIS A 115 -16.80 -6.68 -6.11
C HIS A 115 -17.06 -5.66 -7.23
N GLY A 116 -16.64 -5.94 -8.47
CA GLY A 116 -16.87 -5.06 -9.62
C GLY A 116 -16.08 -3.76 -9.62
N SER A 117 -15.06 -3.65 -8.77
CA SER A 117 -14.18 -2.48 -8.67
C SER A 117 -12.80 -2.75 -9.28
N ARG A 118 -12.14 -1.69 -9.75
CA ARG A 118 -10.75 -1.74 -10.24
C ARG A 118 -9.85 -0.74 -9.51
N ALA A 119 -10.25 -0.34 -8.29
CA ALA A 119 -9.44 0.51 -7.43
C ALA A 119 -8.54 -0.38 -6.54
N LEU A 120 -7.29 0.03 -6.33
CA LEU A 120 -6.45 -0.62 -5.33
C LEU A 120 -6.85 -0.07 -3.96
N ARG A 121 -7.79 -0.73 -3.30
CA ARG A 121 -8.33 -0.32 -2.00
C ARG A 121 -7.30 -0.52 -0.88
N LEU A 122 -6.36 0.42 -0.79
CA LEU A 122 -5.40 0.61 0.30
C LEU A 122 -5.45 2.08 0.67
N VAL A 123 -6.05 2.36 1.82
CA VAL A 123 -6.24 3.70 2.38
C VAL A 123 -5.69 3.70 3.81
N ALA A 124 -4.72 4.55 4.10
CA ALA A 124 -4.16 4.72 5.44
C ALA A 124 -5.15 5.44 6.37
N ALA A 125 -4.89 5.36 7.68
CA ALA A 125 -5.57 6.25 8.61
C ALA A 125 -5.25 7.72 8.26
N PRO A 126 -6.22 8.65 8.39
CA PRO A 126 -6.02 10.04 8.00
C PRO A 126 -4.77 10.67 8.63
N GLY A 127 -3.86 11.13 7.78
CA GLY A 127 -2.58 11.75 8.18
C GLY A 127 -1.43 10.79 8.42
N PHE A 128 -1.61 9.49 8.17
CA PHE A 128 -0.55 8.49 8.18
C PHE A 128 -0.22 7.98 6.77
N GLU A 129 -0.69 8.64 5.71
CA GLU A 129 -0.39 8.26 4.34
C GLU A 129 1.10 8.40 4.03
N ALA A 130 1.62 7.58 3.12
CA ALA A 130 3.01 7.65 2.70
C ALA A 130 3.28 8.98 1.99
N GLN A 131 4.42 9.61 2.30
CA GLN A 131 4.82 10.88 1.71
C GLN A 131 5.76 10.66 0.51
N TRP A 132 5.86 11.64 -0.39
CA TRP A 132 6.74 11.53 -1.57
C TRP A 132 8.20 11.35 -1.20
N LYS A 133 8.66 12.02 -0.15
CA LYS A 133 10.01 11.87 0.37
C LYS A 133 10.34 10.41 0.70
N ASP A 134 9.46 9.73 1.43
CA ASP A 134 9.70 8.36 1.90
C ASP A 134 9.55 7.35 0.76
N LEU A 135 8.61 7.57 -0.16
CA LEU A 135 8.46 6.76 -1.37
C LEU A 135 9.67 6.91 -2.30
N SER A 136 10.19 8.12 -2.48
CA SER A 136 11.41 8.35 -3.25
C SER A 136 12.62 7.70 -2.60
N ASN A 137 12.75 7.77 -1.28
CA ASN A 137 13.80 7.03 -0.56
C ASN A 137 13.69 5.52 -0.78
N LEU A 138 12.47 4.97 -0.74
CA LEU A 138 12.23 3.55 -1.01
C LEU A 138 12.62 3.18 -2.44
N LEU A 139 12.16 3.93 -3.43
CA LEU A 139 12.41 3.65 -4.85
C LEU A 139 13.89 3.80 -5.22
N ASN A 140 14.63 4.67 -4.50
CA ASN A 140 16.08 4.82 -4.63
C ASN A 140 16.88 3.73 -3.88
N GLY A 141 16.23 2.80 -3.19
CA GLY A 141 16.87 1.72 -2.45
C GLY A 141 17.46 2.13 -1.09
N SER A 142 17.10 3.31 -0.58
CA SER A 142 17.57 3.83 0.71
C SER A 142 16.73 3.39 1.92
N VAL A 143 15.69 2.57 1.70
CA VAL A 143 14.79 2.07 2.74
C VAL A 143 14.93 0.55 2.84
N ASP A 144 15.12 0.05 4.06
CA ASP A 144 15.01 -1.38 4.33
C ASP A 144 13.54 -1.82 4.33
N LEU A 145 13.11 -2.42 3.22
CA LEU A 145 11.72 -2.88 3.06
C LEU A 145 11.38 -4.03 4.01
N ASP A 146 12.33 -4.92 4.35
CA ASP A 146 12.08 -6.01 5.29
C ASP A 146 11.80 -5.45 6.68
N ARG A 147 12.63 -4.50 7.13
CA ARG A 147 12.40 -3.76 8.38
C ARG A 147 11.05 -3.02 8.34
N THR A 148 10.72 -2.38 7.24
CA THR A 148 9.46 -1.63 7.06
C THR A 148 8.24 -2.55 7.23
N LEU A 149 8.22 -3.71 6.56
CA LEU A 149 7.11 -4.66 6.69
C LEU A 149 7.01 -5.27 8.10
N ARG A 150 8.16 -5.50 8.75
CA ARG A 150 8.21 -5.98 10.13
C ARG A 150 7.59 -4.98 11.11
N LEU A 151 7.92 -3.70 10.96
CA LEU A 151 7.31 -2.63 11.75
C LEU A 151 5.81 -2.52 11.44
N ALA A 152 5.43 -2.51 10.16
CA ALA A 152 4.05 -2.40 9.73
C ALA A 152 3.17 -3.50 10.35
N GLN A 153 3.65 -4.75 10.37
CA GLN A 153 2.95 -5.86 10.99
C GLN A 153 2.61 -5.58 12.48
N ALA A 154 3.56 -5.06 13.26
CA ALA A 154 3.30 -4.71 14.65
C ALA A 154 2.30 -3.56 14.75
N LEU A 155 2.42 -2.56 13.88
CA LEU A 155 1.54 -1.40 13.83
C LEU A 155 0.10 -1.74 13.37
N MET A 156 -0.11 -2.83 12.63
CA MET A 156 -1.44 -3.35 12.29
C MET A 156 -2.26 -3.76 13.52
N ALA A 157 -1.61 -3.99 14.67
CA ALA A 157 -2.29 -4.29 15.92
C ALA A 157 -2.74 -3.03 16.69
N LEU A 158 -2.36 -1.82 16.28
CA LEU A 158 -2.71 -0.59 16.99
C LEU A 158 -4.20 -0.25 16.92
N ASN A 159 -4.68 0.42 17.95
CA ASN A 159 -5.98 1.07 17.95
C ASN A 159 -5.95 2.41 17.18
N TRP A 160 -5.97 2.31 15.86
CA TRP A 160 -5.96 3.47 14.97
C TRP A 160 -7.18 4.40 15.12
N LYS A 161 -8.29 3.93 15.70
CA LYS A 161 -9.45 4.80 16.02
C LYS A 161 -9.09 5.89 17.05
N GLN A 162 -8.15 5.58 17.93
CA GLN A 162 -7.66 6.46 18.99
C GLN A 162 -6.32 7.11 18.63
N ALA A 163 -5.73 6.79 17.48
CA ALA A 163 -4.49 7.42 17.05
C ALA A 163 -4.73 8.90 16.75
N GLU A 164 -3.92 9.75 17.35
CA GLU A 164 -3.91 11.17 17.03
C GLU A 164 -3.16 11.38 15.73
N LYS A 165 -3.71 12.25 14.88
CA LYS A 165 -3.04 12.66 13.65
C LYS A 165 -1.72 13.35 14.03
N PRO A 166 -0.59 13.02 13.38
CA PRO A 166 0.66 13.73 13.61
C PRO A 166 0.46 15.24 13.38
N ALA A 167 1.13 16.07 14.16
CA ALA A 167 1.21 17.50 13.88
C ALA A 167 1.72 17.68 12.44
N SER A 168 0.97 18.43 11.63
CA SER A 168 1.05 18.63 10.18
C SER A 168 2.19 17.93 9.44
N PRO A 169 1.91 17.16 8.36
CA PRO A 169 2.97 16.52 7.60
C PRO A 169 3.99 17.55 7.10
N PRO A 170 5.30 17.22 7.08
CA PRO A 170 6.29 18.06 6.45
C PRO A 170 5.88 18.31 4.99
N SER A 171 6.00 19.57 4.56
CA SER A 171 5.64 20.06 3.22
C SER A 171 5.84 19.01 2.11
N ASN A 172 4.77 18.72 1.37
CA ASN A 172 4.81 17.97 0.10
C ASN A 172 5.50 18.84 -0.96
N SER A 173 6.81 19.03 -0.83
CA SER A 173 7.60 19.74 -1.83
C SER A 173 7.69 18.89 -3.09
N THR A 174 7.47 19.52 -4.24
CA THR A 174 7.59 18.86 -5.54
C THR A 174 9.02 18.39 -5.85
N THR A 175 10.00 18.85 -5.07
CA THR A 175 11.41 18.47 -5.18
C THR A 175 11.71 17.00 -4.86
N ASN A 176 10.78 16.29 -4.22
CA ASN A 176 10.97 14.89 -3.82
C ASN A 176 10.04 13.93 -4.58
N LEU A 177 9.46 14.32 -5.71
CA LEU A 177 8.59 13.43 -6.48
C LEU A 177 9.39 12.19 -6.93
N PRO A 178 8.80 10.99 -6.82
CA PRO A 178 9.29 9.80 -7.49
C PRO A 178 9.46 9.99 -9.00
N GLU A 179 10.21 9.09 -9.61
CA GLU A 179 10.41 9.13 -11.06
C GLU A 179 9.09 9.04 -11.85
N PRO A 180 8.97 9.73 -13.01
CA PRO A 180 7.73 9.79 -13.77
C PRO A 180 7.16 8.43 -14.19
N ALA A 181 8.01 7.44 -14.44
CA ALA A 181 7.58 6.09 -14.80
C ALA A 181 6.79 5.43 -13.66
N TRP A 182 7.29 5.52 -12.43
CA TRP A 182 6.60 4.98 -11.26
C TRP A 182 5.33 5.79 -10.94
N LEU A 183 5.37 7.12 -11.07
CA LEU A 183 4.17 7.96 -10.90
C LEU A 183 3.04 7.54 -11.85
N ALA A 184 3.36 7.22 -13.10
CA ALA A 184 2.36 6.76 -14.07
C ALA A 184 1.69 5.44 -13.63
N LEU A 185 2.47 4.50 -13.07
CA LEU A 185 1.96 3.26 -12.49
C LEU A 185 1.07 3.56 -11.27
N ARG A 186 1.55 4.40 -10.35
CA ARG A 186 0.85 4.78 -9.12
C ARG A 186 -0.52 5.42 -9.40
N CYS A 187 -0.59 6.33 -10.37
CA CYS A 187 -1.85 6.98 -10.80
C CYS A 187 -2.86 6.00 -11.39
N CYS A 188 -2.43 4.83 -11.87
CA CYS A 188 -3.36 3.77 -12.31
C CYS A 188 -3.87 2.90 -11.16
N CYS A 189 -3.24 2.97 -9.99
CA CYS A 189 -3.59 2.15 -8.82
C CYS A 189 -4.21 2.97 -7.70
N LEU A 190 -5.03 3.98 -7.97
CA LEU A 190 -5.61 4.80 -6.91
C LEU A 190 -6.70 4.03 -6.14
N ALA A 191 -6.79 4.29 -4.83
CA ALA A 191 -7.84 3.74 -3.98
C ALA A 191 -9.18 4.49 -4.17
N GLU A 192 -9.08 5.79 -4.41
CA GLU A 192 -10.20 6.71 -4.52
C GLU A 192 -10.18 7.45 -5.87
N LYS A 193 -11.27 8.18 -6.14
CA LYS A 193 -11.34 9.09 -7.28
C LYS A 193 -10.38 10.25 -7.06
N LEU A 194 -9.96 10.84 -8.17
CA LEU A 194 -9.24 12.11 -8.12
C LEU A 194 -10.14 13.23 -7.59
N PRO A 195 -9.57 14.34 -7.06
CA PRO A 195 -10.34 15.49 -6.60
C PRO A 195 -11.31 16.05 -7.66
N ASP A 196 -10.95 15.95 -8.94
CA ASP A 196 -11.80 16.33 -10.08
C ASP A 196 -12.88 15.30 -10.46
N GLY A 197 -13.02 14.23 -9.68
CA GLY A 197 -14.01 13.17 -9.86
C GLY A 197 -13.64 12.08 -10.87
N ARG A 198 -12.50 12.19 -11.57
CA ARG A 198 -12.06 11.16 -12.52
C ARG A 198 -11.69 9.87 -11.79
N THR A 199 -11.97 8.74 -12.44
CA THR A 199 -11.54 7.41 -12.00
C THR A 199 -10.59 6.83 -13.04
N ILE A 200 -9.42 6.39 -12.62
CA ILE A 200 -8.46 5.69 -13.48
C ILE A 200 -8.50 4.21 -13.07
N PRO A 201 -9.10 3.32 -13.88
CA PRO A 201 -9.22 1.92 -13.51
C PRO A 201 -7.86 1.23 -13.57
N CYS A 202 -7.47 0.56 -12.47
CA CYS A 202 -6.29 -0.29 -12.45
C CYS A 202 -6.49 -1.51 -13.36
N ASP A 203 -5.44 -1.89 -14.07
CA ASP A 203 -5.37 -3.15 -14.80
C ASP A 203 -4.51 -4.15 -14.02
N PRO A 204 -5.06 -5.27 -13.50
CA PRO A 204 -4.28 -6.26 -12.77
C PRO A 204 -3.11 -6.85 -13.58
N ALA A 205 -3.16 -6.81 -14.92
CA ALA A 205 -2.04 -7.21 -15.75
C ALA A 205 -0.78 -6.35 -15.51
N MET A 206 -0.95 -5.08 -15.16
CA MET A 206 0.16 -4.17 -14.85
C MET A 206 0.97 -4.67 -13.66
N VAL A 207 0.32 -4.99 -12.54
CA VAL A 207 1.00 -5.49 -11.34
C VAL A 207 1.64 -6.86 -11.59
N ARG A 208 0.97 -7.75 -12.34
CA ARG A 208 1.53 -9.06 -12.72
C ARG A 208 2.82 -8.91 -13.53
N ARG A 209 2.88 -7.96 -14.46
CA ARG A 209 4.08 -7.65 -15.26
C ARG A 209 5.22 -7.13 -14.40
N LEU A 210 4.95 -6.18 -13.52
CA LEU A 210 5.96 -5.67 -12.56
C LEU A 210 6.54 -6.79 -11.69
N ARG A 211 5.69 -7.69 -11.16
CA ARG A 211 6.12 -8.85 -10.36
C ARG A 211 7.00 -9.82 -11.15
N ALA A 212 6.71 -9.99 -12.44
CA ALA A 212 7.52 -10.80 -13.36
C ALA A 212 8.84 -10.11 -13.76
N GLY A 213 9.09 -8.87 -13.34
CA GLY A 213 10.28 -8.10 -13.72
C GLY A 213 10.13 -7.31 -15.02
N ASP A 214 8.93 -7.23 -15.57
CA ASP A 214 8.63 -6.61 -16.87
C ASP A 214 8.07 -5.19 -16.67
N ALA A 215 8.97 -4.23 -16.43
CA ALA A 215 8.62 -2.82 -16.25
C ALA A 215 8.10 -2.18 -17.55
N GLY A 216 8.65 -2.56 -18.70
CA GLY A 216 8.29 -2.01 -20.01
C GLY A 216 6.81 -2.23 -20.34
N GLU A 217 6.34 -3.48 -20.29
CA GLU A 217 4.93 -3.79 -20.58
C GLU A 217 3.99 -3.25 -19.52
N ALA A 218 4.39 -3.28 -18.23
CA ALA A 218 3.60 -2.68 -17.16
C ALA A 218 3.36 -1.18 -17.40
N LEU A 219 4.41 -0.45 -17.76
CA LEU A 219 4.34 0.97 -18.04
C LEU A 219 3.53 1.25 -19.32
N ALA A 220 3.67 0.43 -20.36
CA ALA A 220 2.85 0.55 -21.56
C ALA A 220 1.35 0.42 -21.26
N ILE A 221 0.98 -0.49 -20.34
CA ILE A 221 -0.40 -0.62 -19.85
C ILE A 221 -0.82 0.65 -19.10
N ALA A 222 -0.01 1.16 -18.18
CA ALA A 222 -0.32 2.37 -17.41
C ALA A 222 -0.52 3.59 -18.31
N LEU A 223 0.41 3.86 -19.22
CA LEU A 223 0.33 4.98 -20.15
C LEU A 223 -0.94 4.92 -21.02
N ARG A 224 -1.34 3.72 -21.46
CA ARG A 224 -2.59 3.51 -22.20
C ARG A 224 -3.81 3.84 -21.35
N ARG A 225 -3.82 3.42 -20.07
CA ARG A 225 -4.91 3.70 -19.12
C ARG A 225 -5.02 5.19 -18.82
N LEU A 226 -3.91 5.86 -18.55
CA LEU A 226 -3.86 7.30 -18.33
C LEU A 226 -4.41 8.06 -19.53
N ARG A 227 -3.97 7.73 -20.76
CA ARG A 227 -4.46 8.36 -22.00
C ARG A 227 -5.95 8.14 -22.21
N ALA A 228 -6.47 6.94 -21.93
CA ALA A 228 -7.89 6.65 -22.00
C ALA A 228 -8.71 7.45 -20.96
N SER A 229 -8.10 7.81 -19.83
CA SER A 229 -8.67 8.69 -18.80
C SER A 229 -8.40 10.19 -19.04
N GLY A 230 -7.92 10.57 -20.24
CA GLY A 230 -7.69 11.96 -20.63
C GLY A 230 -6.39 12.58 -20.08
N ILE A 231 -5.51 11.78 -19.47
CA ILE A 231 -4.20 12.22 -18.98
C ILE A 231 -3.17 11.86 -20.04
N ARG A 232 -2.38 12.84 -20.48
CA ARG A 232 -1.35 12.67 -21.50
C ARG A 232 0.06 12.81 -20.90
N PRO A 233 0.62 11.72 -20.35
CA PRO A 233 2.02 11.70 -19.94
C PRO A 233 2.95 12.10 -21.09
N PRO A 234 3.97 12.97 -20.86
CA PRO A 234 5.00 13.25 -21.85
C PRO A 234 5.87 12.01 -22.13
N LEU A 235 5.86 11.04 -21.21
CA LEU A 235 6.51 9.75 -21.35
C LEU A 235 5.82 8.89 -22.42
N GLN A 236 6.61 8.41 -23.39
CA GLN A 236 6.13 7.52 -24.45
C GLN A 236 6.30 6.04 -24.11
N ALA A 237 7.44 5.72 -23.49
CA ALA A 237 7.82 4.41 -23.01
C ALA A 237 8.89 4.58 -21.93
N GLY A 238 9.18 3.52 -21.21
CA GLY A 238 10.25 3.45 -20.22
C GLY A 238 10.52 1.99 -19.90
N ASN A 239 11.67 1.71 -19.31
CA ASN A 239 12.03 0.38 -18.87
C ASN A 239 12.87 0.49 -17.60
N ALA A 240 12.88 -0.58 -16.82
CA ALA A 240 13.71 -0.71 -15.64
C ALA A 240 14.19 -2.17 -15.55
N ASP A 241 15.24 -2.42 -14.79
CA ASP A 241 15.67 -3.80 -14.55
C ASP A 241 14.63 -4.59 -13.75
N SER A 242 14.79 -5.92 -13.73
CA SER A 242 13.82 -6.81 -13.10
C SER A 242 13.68 -6.58 -11.59
N ASN A 243 14.70 -6.09 -10.89
CA ASN A 243 14.63 -5.82 -9.46
C ASN A 243 13.88 -4.51 -9.19
N ILE A 244 14.16 -3.46 -9.96
CA ILE A 244 13.44 -2.19 -9.89
C ILE A 244 11.96 -2.41 -10.24
N ALA A 245 11.65 -3.21 -11.27
CA ALA A 245 10.27 -3.56 -11.61
C ALA A 245 9.52 -4.22 -10.44
N ARG A 246 10.18 -5.15 -9.72
CA ARG A 246 9.60 -5.78 -8.52
C ARG A 246 9.45 -4.80 -7.36
N LEU A 247 10.41 -3.89 -7.17
CA LEU A 247 10.32 -2.81 -6.20
C LEU A 247 9.17 -1.86 -6.51
N TRP A 248 8.96 -1.50 -7.77
CA TRP A 248 7.81 -0.72 -8.21
C TRP A 248 6.49 -1.41 -7.86
N ALA A 249 6.39 -2.74 -8.04
CA ALA A 249 5.21 -3.51 -7.62
C ALA A 249 4.98 -3.43 -6.11
N ALA A 250 6.05 -3.64 -5.33
CA ALA A 250 6.01 -3.63 -3.88
C ALA A 250 5.62 -2.24 -3.34
N ALA A 251 6.19 -1.17 -3.89
CA ALA A 251 5.95 0.21 -3.46
C ALA A 251 4.49 0.65 -3.62
N LEU A 252 3.70 0.01 -4.49
CA LEU A 252 2.27 0.29 -4.65
C LEU A 252 1.45 -0.06 -3.39
N ILE A 253 2.00 -0.84 -2.46
CA ILE A 253 1.33 -1.20 -1.20
C ILE A 253 1.12 0.01 -0.28
N PHE A 254 1.96 1.04 -0.43
CA PHE A 254 1.92 2.20 0.44
C PHE A 254 0.84 3.17 -0.06
N PRO A 255 -0.18 3.49 0.77
CA PRO A 255 -1.25 4.39 0.40
C PRO A 255 -0.76 5.83 0.33
N ILE A 256 -1.30 6.61 -0.61
CA ILE A 256 -1.06 8.06 -0.76
C ILE A 256 -2.39 8.81 -0.66
N THR A 257 -2.35 10.11 -0.40
CA THR A 257 -3.58 10.93 -0.38
C THR A 257 -4.08 11.24 -1.80
N PRO A 258 -5.37 11.60 -1.96
CA PRO A 258 -5.91 12.10 -3.23
C PRO A 258 -5.18 13.36 -3.74
N GLU A 259 -4.75 14.25 -2.85
CA GLU A 259 -4.01 15.47 -3.21
C GLU A 259 -2.63 15.13 -3.77
N MET A 260 -1.95 14.13 -3.20
CA MET A 260 -0.71 13.61 -3.76
C MET A 260 -0.95 13.03 -5.15
N ALA A 261 -2.00 12.21 -5.33
CA ALA A 261 -2.35 11.68 -6.64
C ALA A 261 -2.60 12.78 -7.69
N GLU A 262 -3.25 13.89 -7.30
CA GLU A 262 -3.44 15.06 -8.15
C GLU A 262 -2.10 15.74 -8.49
N GLN A 263 -1.20 15.93 -7.53
CA GLN A 263 0.14 16.46 -7.78
C GLN A 263 0.92 15.61 -8.79
N ALA A 264 0.86 14.28 -8.66
CA ALA A 264 1.49 13.36 -9.60
C ALA A 264 0.90 13.50 -11.01
N ILE A 265 -0.42 13.68 -11.12
CA ILE A 265 -1.06 13.90 -12.42
C ILE A 265 -0.69 15.24 -13.03
N ASN A 266 -0.64 16.31 -12.24
CA ASN A 266 -0.22 17.62 -12.72
C ASN A 266 1.24 17.60 -13.21
N HIS A 267 2.09 16.81 -12.54
CA HIS A 267 3.46 16.58 -12.99
C HIS A 267 3.52 15.78 -14.30
N LEU A 268 2.67 14.76 -14.44
CA LEU A 268 2.59 13.93 -15.65
C LEU A 268 1.79 14.60 -16.77
N HIS A 269 1.04 15.66 -16.51
CA HIS A 269 0.28 16.38 -17.51
C HIS A 269 0.70 17.85 -17.43
N PRO A 270 1.94 18.18 -17.81
CA PRO A 270 2.32 19.58 -17.91
C PRO A 270 1.37 20.20 -18.92
N ALA A 271 0.50 21.10 -18.43
CA ALA A 271 -0.34 21.87 -19.31
C ALA A 271 0.59 22.52 -20.33
N HIS A 272 0.32 22.35 -21.62
CA HIS A 272 0.96 23.17 -22.63
C HIS A 272 0.46 24.61 -22.42
N GLU A 273 1.06 25.35 -21.48
CA GLU A 273 1.10 26.81 -21.54
C GLU A 273 1.97 27.18 -22.75
N GLY A 274 1.35 27.07 -23.93
CA GLY A 274 2.02 27.15 -25.22
C GLY A 274 1.06 26.97 -26.38
N ALA A 275 -0.23 27.27 -26.19
CA ALA A 275 -1.13 27.60 -27.30
C ALA A 275 -1.14 29.13 -27.43
N THR A 276 -0.23 29.59 -28.28
CA THR A 276 -0.10 30.92 -28.89
C THR A 276 -1.42 31.69 -28.88
N ARG A 277 -1.46 32.83 -28.17
CA ARG A 277 -2.32 33.95 -28.58
C ARG A 277 -1.78 34.43 -29.93
N ALA A 278 -2.39 33.97 -31.01
CA ALA A 278 -2.37 34.60 -32.32
C ALA A 278 -3.76 35.19 -32.57
#